data_AF-A0A6J1YK88-F1
#
_entry.id   AF-A0A6J1YK88-F1
#
_cell.length_a   1.000
_cell.length_b   1.000
_cell.length_c   1.000
_cell.angle_alpha   90.00
_cell.angle_beta   90.00
_cell.angle_gamma   90.00
#
_symmetry.space_group_name_H-M   'P 1'
#
loop_
_entity.id
_entity.type
_entity.pdbx_description
1 polymer ?
#
loop_
_entity_poly.entity_id
_entity_poly.type
_entity_poly.pdbx_seq_one_letter_code
_entity_poly.pdbx_strand_id
1 'polypeptide(L)'
;MLEAPPLLLAAFSLGLVLLVLLLCHSYSGFLLICWNEFVLQPLYNLFMGDTKEQRILRHVLQHAVAGDPQSVLEAIDTYCLQKEWAMNVGDRKGQILDAVVREQRPSVLLELGAYCGYSAVRMARLLEPGARLLTIELNPDYAAITQQMLDFAGLQDRVTVVAGPSQDIIPQLKKKYDVDMLDMVFLDHWKDRYLPDTLLLEPLTLLLGQPQSGDQGGCLIPRSVACYGRGQCCWLTTSSAQEHQNSWHMCATAAALSAHTSPRTWSTRQQWMASRRLSTWAWMAQHSLDHPPCSRLPCQAWL
;
A
#
# COMPACT_ATOMS: atom_id res chain seq x y z
N MET A 1 -12.76 -28.53 -57.65
CA MET A 1 -12.89 -28.06 -56.25
C MET A 1 -11.85 -28.84 -55.46
N LEU A 2 -10.84 -28.19 -54.87
CA LEU A 2 -9.82 -28.88 -54.08
C LEU A 2 -10.39 -29.16 -52.69
N GLU A 3 -10.80 -30.41 -52.46
CA GLU A 3 -11.13 -30.92 -51.13
C GLU A 3 -9.84 -30.92 -50.29
N ALA A 4 -9.84 -30.22 -49.15
CA ALA A 4 -8.69 -30.23 -48.25
C ALA A 4 -8.47 -31.65 -47.71
N PRO A 5 -7.22 -32.16 -47.64
CA PRO A 5 -6.97 -33.49 -47.16
C PRO A 5 -7.45 -33.63 -45.70
N PRO A 6 -8.07 -34.76 -45.33
CA PRO A 6 -8.77 -34.93 -44.04
C PRO A 6 -7.87 -34.69 -42.82
N LEU A 7 -6.55 -34.90 -42.97
CA LEU A 7 -5.55 -34.61 -41.93
C LEU A 7 -5.41 -33.11 -41.61
N LEU A 8 -5.65 -32.24 -42.59
CA LEU A 8 -5.52 -30.79 -42.45
C LEU A 8 -6.72 -30.21 -41.70
N LEU A 9 -7.92 -30.75 -41.95
CA LEU A 9 -9.13 -30.44 -41.18
C LEU A 9 -9.03 -30.96 -39.74
N ALA A 10 -8.47 -32.16 -39.54
CA ALA A 10 -8.22 -32.71 -38.20
C ALA A 10 -7.19 -31.87 -37.41
N ALA A 11 -6.12 -31.41 -38.05
CA ALA A 11 -5.13 -30.55 -37.41
C ALA A 11 -5.70 -29.16 -37.04
N PHE A 12 -6.52 -28.58 -37.91
CA PHE A 12 -7.16 -27.28 -37.66
C PHE A 12 -8.19 -27.35 -36.53
N SER A 13 -9.01 -28.43 -36.50
CA SER A 13 -9.97 -28.65 -35.43
C SER A 13 -9.29 -28.92 -34.08
N LEU A 14 -8.21 -29.70 -34.05
CA LEU A 14 -7.40 -29.89 -32.84
C LEU A 14 -6.77 -28.57 -32.37
N GLY A 15 -6.25 -27.75 -33.28
CA GLY A 15 -5.70 -26.43 -32.97
C GLY A 15 -6.74 -25.47 -32.39
N LEU A 16 -7.96 -25.47 -32.93
CA LEU A 16 -9.08 -24.68 -32.41
C LEU A 16 -9.48 -25.11 -30.99
N VAL A 17 -9.56 -26.43 -30.75
CA VAL A 17 -9.88 -26.98 -29.43
C VAL A 17 -8.80 -26.61 -28.41
N LEU A 18 -7.52 -26.73 -28.75
CA LEU A 18 -6.42 -26.33 -27.87
C LEU A 18 -6.41 -24.82 -27.60
N LEU A 19 -6.73 -23.99 -28.60
CA LEU A 19 -6.86 -22.54 -28.43
C LEU A 19 -8.02 -22.19 -27.49
N VAL A 20 -9.18 -22.82 -27.66
CA VAL A 20 -10.33 -22.64 -26.78
C VAL A 20 -10.02 -23.10 -25.36
N LEU A 21 -9.35 -24.24 -25.18
CA LEU A 21 -8.92 -24.71 -23.86
C LEU A 21 -7.89 -23.76 -23.21
N LEU A 22 -6.95 -23.22 -23.98
CA LEU A 22 -5.98 -22.22 -23.50
C LEU A 22 -6.65 -20.90 -23.12
N LEU A 23 -7.63 -20.45 -23.91
CA LEU A 23 -8.43 -19.27 -23.59
C LEU A 23 -9.29 -19.53 -22.35
N CYS A 24 -10.03 -20.64 -22.29
CA CYS A 24 -10.79 -21.01 -21.10
C CYS A 24 -9.90 -21.12 -19.86
N HIS A 25 -8.70 -21.70 -19.96
CA HIS A 25 -7.77 -21.76 -18.84
C HIS A 25 -7.25 -20.37 -18.45
N SER A 26 -6.86 -19.54 -19.42
CA SER A 26 -6.36 -18.18 -19.20
C SER A 26 -7.43 -17.22 -18.66
N TYR A 27 -8.70 -17.43 -19.03
CA TYR A 27 -9.84 -16.63 -18.58
C TYR A 27 -10.58 -17.26 -17.39
N SER A 28 -10.32 -18.52 -17.02
CA SER A 28 -11.03 -19.21 -15.94
C SER A 28 -10.93 -18.47 -14.61
N GLY A 29 -9.72 -18.02 -14.24
CA GLY A 29 -9.51 -17.24 -13.02
C GLY A 29 -10.18 -15.86 -13.07
N PHE A 30 -10.12 -15.17 -14.21
CA PHE A 30 -10.78 -13.88 -14.39
C PHE A 30 -12.31 -14.00 -14.32
N LEU A 31 -12.88 -15.01 -14.99
CA LEU A 31 -14.31 -15.31 -14.92
C LEU A 31 -14.73 -15.70 -13.50
N LEU A 32 -13.90 -16.42 -12.74
CA LEU A 32 -14.16 -16.76 -11.35
C LEU A 32 -14.17 -15.50 -10.46
N ILE A 33 -13.22 -14.59 -10.66
CA ILE A 33 -13.16 -13.31 -9.94
C ILE A 33 -14.36 -12.45 -10.31
N CYS A 34 -14.69 -12.32 -11.60
CA CYS A 34 -15.86 -11.57 -12.04
C CYS A 34 -17.16 -12.18 -11.49
N TRP A 35 -17.30 -13.50 -11.49
CA TRP A 35 -18.45 -14.18 -10.90
C TRP A 35 -18.52 -13.95 -9.38
N ASN A 36 -17.38 -13.99 -8.69
CA ASN A 36 -17.33 -13.69 -7.26
C ASN A 36 -17.74 -12.24 -6.96
N GLU A 37 -17.12 -11.26 -7.61
CA GLU A 37 -17.30 -9.84 -7.31
C GLU A 37 -18.61 -9.25 -7.84
N PHE A 38 -19.07 -9.68 -9.02
CA PHE A 38 -20.26 -9.10 -9.67
C PHE A 38 -21.54 -9.92 -9.47
N VAL A 39 -21.44 -11.19 -9.04
CA VAL A 39 -22.62 -12.05 -8.87
C VAL A 39 -22.74 -12.55 -7.44
N LEU A 40 -21.75 -13.27 -6.91
CA LEU A 40 -21.83 -13.86 -5.57
C LEU A 40 -21.81 -12.83 -4.45
N GLN A 41 -20.90 -11.85 -4.47
CA GLN A 41 -20.80 -10.82 -3.43
C GLN A 41 -22.06 -9.95 -3.37
N PRO A 42 -22.61 -9.44 -4.50
CA PRO A 42 -23.87 -8.70 -4.48
C PRO A 42 -25.04 -9.55 -3.98
N LEU A 43 -25.15 -10.81 -4.41
CA LEU A 43 -26.18 -11.73 -3.91
C LEU A 43 -26.03 -11.99 -2.41
N TYR A 44 -24.82 -12.27 -1.95
CA TYR A 44 -24.54 -12.54 -0.55
C TYR A 44 -24.79 -11.30 0.33
N ASN A 45 -24.41 -10.11 -0.13
CA ASN A 45 -24.74 -8.85 0.53
C ASN A 45 -26.25 -8.61 0.55
N LEU A 46 -26.97 -8.94 -0.53
CA LEU A 46 -28.43 -8.85 -0.59
C LEU A 46 -29.09 -9.81 0.41
N PHE A 47 -28.59 -11.04 0.55
CA PHE A 47 -29.09 -12.01 1.52
C PHE A 47 -28.77 -11.64 2.97
N MET A 48 -27.59 -11.07 3.23
CA MET A 48 -27.16 -10.68 4.58
C MET A 48 -27.68 -9.30 5.01
N GLY A 49 -28.12 -8.46 4.07
CA GLY A 49 -28.68 -7.13 4.33
C GLY A 49 -27.65 -6.02 4.60
N ASP A 50 -26.36 -6.33 4.58
CA ASP A 50 -25.26 -5.40 4.85
C ASP A 50 -24.08 -5.64 3.89
N THR A 51 -23.20 -4.65 3.71
CA THR A 51 -21.93 -4.84 3.01
C THR A 51 -20.93 -5.64 3.86
N LYS A 52 -19.90 -6.21 3.22
CA LYS A 52 -18.82 -6.93 3.93
C LYS A 52 -18.15 -6.04 4.98
N GLU A 53 -17.90 -4.79 4.62
CA GLU A 53 -17.25 -3.78 5.47
C GLU A 53 -18.11 -3.46 6.70
N GLN A 54 -19.44 -3.36 6.52
CA GLN A 54 -20.38 -3.19 7.62
C GLN A 54 -20.43 -4.42 8.54
N ARG A 55 -20.33 -5.64 7.98
CA ARG A 55 -20.25 -6.88 8.78
C ARG A 55 -18.97 -6.95 9.60
N ILE A 56 -17.82 -6.52 9.05
CA ILE A 56 -16.55 -6.41 9.79
C ILE A 56 -16.72 -5.43 10.94
N LEU A 57 -17.22 -4.22 10.69
CA LEU A 57 -17.47 -3.23 11.74
C LEU A 57 -18.38 -3.78 12.83
N ARG A 58 -19.51 -4.38 12.46
CA ARG A 58 -20.43 -5.00 13.42
C ARG A 58 -19.75 -6.07 14.26
N HIS A 59 -18.93 -6.91 13.65
CA HIS A 59 -18.19 -7.94 14.37
C HIS A 59 -17.25 -7.32 15.41
N VAL A 60 -16.49 -6.28 15.04
CA VAL A 60 -15.62 -5.56 15.97
C VAL A 60 -16.43 -4.97 17.12
N LEU A 61 -17.51 -4.23 16.84
CA LEU A 61 -18.35 -3.61 17.88
C LEU A 61 -18.93 -4.62 18.87
N GLN A 62 -19.11 -5.88 18.45
CA GLN A 62 -19.66 -6.96 19.29
C GLN A 62 -18.61 -7.73 20.10
N HIS A 63 -17.36 -7.83 19.61
CA HIS A 63 -16.37 -8.75 20.15
C HIS A 63 -15.09 -8.08 20.66
N ALA A 64 -14.80 -6.85 20.23
CA ALA A 64 -13.65 -6.09 20.71
C ALA A 64 -13.99 -5.24 21.93
N VAL A 65 -12.95 -4.85 22.68
CA VAL A 65 -13.05 -3.96 23.84
C VAL A 65 -13.00 -2.51 23.36
N ALA A 66 -14.01 -1.72 23.73
CA ALA A 66 -14.05 -0.29 23.42
C ALA A 66 -12.88 0.46 24.07
N GLY A 67 -12.21 1.32 23.30
CA GLY A 67 -11.01 2.04 23.73
C GLY A 67 -9.72 1.23 23.70
N ASP A 68 -9.74 -0.01 23.19
CA ASP A 68 -8.55 -0.85 23.01
C ASP A 68 -8.26 -1.11 21.52
N PRO A 69 -7.31 -0.37 20.92
CA PRO A 69 -6.89 -0.57 19.54
C PRO A 69 -6.38 -1.99 19.24
N GLN A 70 -5.76 -2.66 20.21
CA GLN A 70 -5.22 -4.01 20.00
C GLN A 70 -6.36 -5.02 19.89
N SER A 71 -7.36 -4.95 20.77
CA SER A 71 -8.55 -5.78 20.70
C SER A 71 -9.33 -5.58 19.40
N VAL A 72 -9.38 -4.34 18.88
CA VAL A 72 -9.98 -4.05 17.56
C VAL A 72 -9.25 -4.79 16.44
N LEU A 73 -7.91 -4.72 16.40
CA LEU A 73 -7.12 -5.43 15.37
C LEU A 73 -7.32 -6.94 15.44
N GLU A 74 -7.31 -7.51 16.65
CA GLU A 74 -7.51 -8.94 16.87
C GLU A 74 -8.91 -9.41 16.43
N ALA A 75 -9.94 -8.61 16.67
CA ALA A 75 -11.29 -8.90 16.20
C ALA A 75 -11.39 -8.87 14.66
N ILE A 76 -10.74 -7.89 14.01
CA ILE A 76 -10.69 -7.84 12.54
C ILE A 76 -9.95 -9.06 11.99
N ASP A 77 -8.77 -9.39 12.54
CA ASP A 77 -7.99 -10.54 12.08
C ASP A 77 -8.75 -11.85 12.28
N THR A 78 -9.42 -12.02 13.42
CA THR A 78 -10.28 -13.19 13.71
C THR A 78 -11.41 -13.31 12.70
N TYR A 79 -12.13 -12.21 12.41
CA TYR A 79 -13.18 -12.21 11.40
C TYR A 79 -12.65 -12.59 10.02
N CYS A 80 -11.51 -12.01 9.61
CA CYS A 80 -10.93 -12.24 8.30
C CYS A 80 -10.41 -13.68 8.12
N LEU A 81 -9.97 -14.32 9.20
CA LEU A 81 -9.52 -15.71 9.20
C LEU A 81 -10.68 -16.71 9.22
N GLN A 82 -11.75 -16.42 9.94
CA GLN A 82 -12.81 -17.40 10.24
C GLN A 82 -14.10 -17.23 9.42
N LYS A 83 -14.38 -16.01 8.94
CA LYS A 83 -15.65 -15.67 8.32
C LYS A 83 -15.47 -15.34 6.85
N GLU A 84 -14.84 -14.21 6.58
CA GLU A 84 -14.78 -13.64 5.24
C GLU A 84 -13.47 -12.90 5.00
N TRP A 85 -12.82 -13.17 3.87
CA TRP A 85 -11.57 -12.50 3.51
C TRP A 85 -11.78 -11.01 3.21
N ALA A 86 -10.89 -10.16 3.73
CA ALA A 86 -10.86 -8.72 3.52
C ALA A 86 -9.50 -8.25 2.98
N MET A 87 -9.46 -7.06 2.39
CA MET A 87 -8.26 -6.48 1.77
C MET A 87 -7.30 -5.82 2.77
N ASN A 88 -7.34 -6.20 4.05
CA ASN A 88 -6.47 -5.60 5.06
C ASN A 88 -5.02 -6.09 4.96
N VAL A 89 -4.10 -5.34 5.59
CA VAL A 89 -2.67 -5.66 5.61
C VAL A 89 -2.43 -7.07 6.20
N GLY A 90 -3.20 -7.44 7.23
CA GLY A 90 -3.13 -8.70 7.97
C GLY A 90 -1.95 -8.77 8.94
N ASP A 91 -2.08 -9.58 9.99
CA ASP A 91 -1.18 -9.48 11.15
C ASP A 91 0.31 -9.60 10.84
N ARG A 92 0.71 -10.66 10.11
CA ARG A 92 2.12 -10.93 9.82
C ARG A 92 2.81 -9.79 9.07
N LYS A 93 2.14 -9.19 8.09
CA LYS A 93 2.69 -8.04 7.33
C LYS A 93 2.59 -6.76 8.14
N GLY A 94 1.56 -6.63 8.98
CA GLY A 94 1.39 -5.49 9.86
C GLY A 94 2.50 -5.38 10.92
N GLN A 95 3.15 -6.48 11.32
CA GLN A 95 4.31 -6.41 12.23
C GLN A 95 5.49 -5.64 11.61
N ILE A 96 5.66 -5.70 10.29
CA ILE A 96 6.68 -4.92 9.59
C ILE A 96 6.31 -3.43 9.63
N LEU A 97 5.04 -3.11 9.35
CA LEU A 97 4.55 -1.72 9.47
C LEU A 97 4.72 -1.19 10.90
N ASP A 98 4.42 -2.01 11.91
CA ASP A 98 4.59 -1.64 13.31
C ASP A 98 6.05 -1.33 13.65
N ALA A 99 6.99 -2.12 13.11
CA ALA A 99 8.43 -1.88 13.32
C ALA A 99 8.86 -0.54 12.71
N VAL A 100 8.40 -0.24 11.49
CA VAL A 100 8.74 1.01 10.80
C VAL A 100 8.17 2.22 11.53
N VAL A 101 6.91 2.20 11.96
CA VAL A 101 6.32 3.33 12.71
C VAL A 101 7.10 3.59 14.00
N ARG A 102 7.48 2.53 14.73
CA ARG A 102 8.27 2.66 15.96
C ARG A 102 9.68 3.18 15.71
N GLU A 103 10.33 2.78 14.63
CA GLU A 103 11.67 3.23 14.26
C GLU A 103 11.66 4.70 13.84
N GLN A 104 10.70 5.09 13.00
CA GLN A 104 10.64 6.43 12.41
C GLN A 104 10.10 7.49 13.36
N ARG A 105 9.23 7.09 14.30
CA ARG A 105 8.56 7.96 15.28
C ARG A 105 7.97 9.22 14.62
N PRO A 106 7.10 9.07 13.60
CA PRO A 106 6.59 10.20 12.85
C PRO A 106 5.70 11.09 13.71
N SER A 107 5.84 12.41 13.57
CA SER A 107 4.94 13.39 14.17
C SER A 107 3.71 13.59 13.29
N VAL A 108 3.87 13.55 11.96
CA VAL A 108 2.78 13.57 10.99
C VAL A 108 2.91 12.41 10.02
N LEU A 109 1.95 11.47 10.09
CA LEU A 109 1.82 10.33 9.18
C LEU A 109 0.65 10.58 8.21
N LEU A 110 0.86 10.33 6.92
CA LEU A 110 -0.20 10.30 5.91
C LEU A 110 -0.46 8.88 5.42
N GLU A 111 -1.72 8.48 5.39
CA GLU A 111 -2.19 7.25 4.76
C GLU A 111 -3.05 7.59 3.52
N LEU A 112 -2.79 6.90 2.40
CA LEU A 112 -3.64 6.92 1.22
C LEU A 112 -4.28 5.53 1.03
N GLY A 113 -5.57 5.43 1.35
CA GLY A 113 -6.37 4.19 1.35
C GLY A 113 -6.56 3.64 2.76
N ALA A 114 -7.75 3.81 3.32
CA ALA A 114 -8.07 3.37 4.69
C ALA A 114 -8.92 2.11 4.72
N TYR A 115 -9.79 1.94 3.72
CA TYR A 115 -10.78 0.86 3.64
C TYR A 115 -11.63 0.73 4.93
N CYS A 116 -11.36 -0.28 5.76
CA CYS A 116 -12.06 -0.50 7.05
C CYS A 116 -11.27 0.02 8.27
N GLY A 117 -10.19 0.77 8.07
CA GLY A 117 -9.41 1.39 9.13
C GLY A 117 -8.40 0.48 9.83
N TYR A 118 -8.12 -0.73 9.33
CA TYR A 118 -7.18 -1.67 9.97
C TYR A 118 -5.76 -1.09 10.07
N SER A 119 -5.21 -0.59 8.96
CA SER A 119 -3.89 0.05 8.93
C SER A 119 -3.87 1.35 9.73
N ALA A 120 -4.95 2.14 9.65
CA ALA A 120 -5.10 3.37 10.44
C ALA A 120 -5.02 3.10 11.95
N VAL A 121 -5.83 2.17 12.47
CA VAL A 121 -5.82 1.76 13.89
C VAL A 121 -4.43 1.23 14.27
N ARG A 122 -3.84 0.41 13.40
CA ARG A 122 -2.54 -0.21 13.62
C ARG A 122 -1.39 0.78 13.72
N MET A 123 -1.36 1.79 12.86
CA MET A 123 -0.33 2.85 12.91
C MET A 123 -0.60 3.82 14.06
N ALA A 124 -1.85 4.27 14.23
CA ALA A 124 -2.21 5.29 15.21
C ALA A 124 -1.97 4.87 16.66
N ARG A 125 -2.13 3.58 17.00
CA ARG A 125 -1.82 3.05 18.34
C ARG A 125 -0.32 3.16 18.71
N LEU A 126 0.56 3.30 17.71
CA LEU A 126 2.02 3.37 17.88
C LEU A 126 2.55 4.80 17.82
N LEU A 127 1.70 5.78 17.52
CA LEU A 127 2.09 7.18 17.47
C LEU A 127 2.36 7.71 18.88
N GLU A 128 3.42 8.52 18.97
CA GLU A 128 3.81 9.20 20.21
C GLU A 128 2.77 10.28 20.58
N PRO A 129 2.68 10.68 21.86
CA PRO A 129 1.82 11.78 22.27
C PRO A 129 2.10 13.05 21.46
N GLY A 130 1.04 13.66 20.89
CA GLY A 130 1.13 14.85 20.04
C GLY A 130 1.36 14.56 18.55
N ALA A 131 1.66 13.32 18.17
CA ALA A 131 1.68 12.92 16.77
C ALA A 131 0.27 12.66 16.24
N ARG A 132 0.08 12.85 14.93
CA ARG A 132 -1.22 12.68 14.26
C ARG A 132 -1.11 11.88 12.96
N LEU A 133 -2.18 11.17 12.66
CA LEU A 133 -2.40 10.45 11.41
C LEU A 133 -3.48 11.17 10.60
N LEU A 134 -3.19 11.45 9.33
CA LEU A 134 -4.20 11.83 8.35
C LEU A 134 -4.41 10.66 7.41
N THR A 135 -5.65 10.21 7.23
CA THR A 135 -5.97 9.14 6.28
C THR A 135 -6.95 9.64 5.22
N ILE A 136 -6.63 9.38 3.96
CA ILE A 136 -7.44 9.77 2.80
C ILE A 136 -8.08 8.52 2.21
N GLU A 137 -9.40 8.49 2.18
CA GLU A 137 -10.18 7.39 1.62
C GLU A 137 -11.12 7.89 0.52
N LEU A 138 -11.08 7.24 -0.64
CA LEU A 138 -11.87 7.65 -1.80
C LEU A 138 -13.37 7.41 -1.59
N ASN A 139 -13.73 6.26 -1.01
CA ASN A 139 -15.12 5.88 -0.83
C ASN A 139 -15.68 6.47 0.49
N PRO A 140 -16.72 7.32 0.45
CA PRO A 140 -17.29 7.92 1.65
C PRO A 140 -17.87 6.91 2.64
N ASP A 141 -18.39 5.77 2.18
CA ASP A 141 -18.91 4.72 3.06
C ASP A 141 -17.77 4.05 3.85
N TYR A 142 -16.64 3.81 3.19
CA TYR A 142 -15.43 3.25 3.82
C TYR A 142 -14.79 4.25 4.77
N ALA A 143 -14.79 5.54 4.42
CA ALA A 143 -14.37 6.60 5.33
C ALA A 143 -15.25 6.65 6.59
N ALA A 144 -16.57 6.51 6.45
CA ALA A 144 -17.49 6.47 7.58
C ALA A 144 -17.31 5.23 8.48
N ILE A 145 -17.01 4.08 7.88
CA ILE A 145 -16.68 2.84 8.62
C ILE A 145 -15.34 3.00 9.35
N THR A 146 -14.33 3.56 8.68
CA THR A 146 -13.02 3.86 9.27
C THR A 146 -13.15 4.79 10.46
N GLN A 147 -13.96 5.86 10.36
CA GLN A 147 -14.21 6.77 11.48
C GLN A 147 -14.84 6.04 12.67
N GLN A 148 -15.87 5.23 12.45
CA GLN A 148 -16.50 4.44 13.53
C GLN A 148 -15.52 3.46 14.18
N MET A 149 -14.64 2.84 13.38
CA MET A 149 -13.61 1.94 13.87
C MET A 149 -12.61 2.67 14.77
N LEU A 150 -12.18 3.87 14.37
CA LEU A 150 -11.25 4.72 15.12
C LEU A 150 -11.87 5.26 16.41
N ASP A 151 -13.12 5.69 16.36
CA ASP A 151 -13.87 6.15 17.53
C ASP A 151 -14.02 5.01 18.55
N PHE A 152 -14.38 3.81 18.08
CA PHE A 152 -14.50 2.64 18.95
C PHE A 152 -13.14 2.21 19.54
N ALA A 153 -12.05 2.36 18.77
CA ALA A 153 -10.69 2.09 19.24
C ALA A 153 -10.15 3.16 20.21
N GLY A 154 -10.84 4.29 20.40
CA GLY A 154 -10.37 5.40 21.24
C GLY A 154 -9.24 6.22 20.60
N LEU A 155 -9.17 6.27 19.27
CA LEU A 155 -8.10 6.92 18.50
C LEU A 155 -8.56 8.20 17.76
N GLN A 156 -9.81 8.63 17.97
CA GLN A 156 -10.44 9.76 17.29
C GLN A 156 -9.65 11.08 17.43
N ASP A 157 -8.96 11.28 18.56
CA ASP A 157 -8.21 12.51 18.81
C ASP A 157 -6.87 12.58 18.06
N ARG A 158 -6.41 11.44 17.51
CA ARG A 158 -5.11 11.32 16.83
C ARG A 158 -5.25 11.13 15.32
N VAL A 159 -6.40 10.68 14.86
CA VAL A 159 -6.62 10.32 13.45
C VAL A 159 -7.68 11.21 12.83
N THR A 160 -7.34 11.85 11.72
CA THR A 160 -8.29 12.60 10.90
C THR A 160 -8.58 11.80 9.62
N VAL A 161 -9.85 11.46 9.40
CA VAL A 161 -10.30 10.78 8.19
C VAL A 161 -10.81 11.81 7.20
N VAL A 162 -10.32 11.76 5.96
CA VAL A 162 -10.75 12.64 4.88
C VAL A 162 -11.31 11.82 3.73
N ALA A 163 -12.61 11.99 3.47
CA ALA A 163 -13.27 11.36 2.34
C ALA A 163 -13.03 12.17 1.05
N GLY A 164 -12.57 11.50 0.00
CA GLY A 164 -12.48 12.04 -1.36
C GLY A 164 -11.23 11.60 -2.12
N PRO A 165 -11.08 12.07 -3.37
CA PRO A 165 -9.96 11.69 -4.21
C PRO A 165 -8.64 12.28 -3.73
N SER A 166 -7.58 11.46 -3.72
CA SER A 166 -6.24 11.88 -3.28
C SER A 166 -5.69 13.05 -4.10
N GLN A 167 -5.94 13.09 -5.41
CA GLN A 167 -5.51 14.19 -6.29
C GLN A 167 -6.06 15.56 -5.89
N ASP A 168 -7.24 15.58 -5.27
CA ASP A 168 -7.91 16.82 -4.88
C ASP A 168 -7.49 17.24 -3.47
N ILE A 169 -7.26 16.26 -2.59
CA ILE A 169 -6.96 16.47 -1.18
C ILE A 169 -5.48 16.79 -0.96
N ILE A 170 -4.55 16.10 -1.64
CA ILE A 170 -3.10 16.30 -1.45
C ILE A 170 -2.69 17.78 -1.62
N PRO A 171 -3.13 18.50 -2.68
CA PRO A 171 -2.82 19.92 -2.84
C PRO A 171 -3.37 20.82 -1.73
N GLN A 172 -4.37 20.35 -0.96
CA GLN A 172 -5.03 21.09 0.10
C GLN A 172 -4.42 20.82 1.49
N LEU A 173 -3.49 19.88 1.62
CA LEU A 173 -2.92 19.43 2.91
C LEU A 173 -2.39 20.59 3.76
N LYS A 174 -1.57 21.46 3.17
CA LYS A 174 -1.02 22.64 3.85
C LYS A 174 -2.10 23.63 4.28
N LYS A 175 -3.03 23.97 3.37
CA LYS A 175 -3.99 25.05 3.60
C LYS A 175 -5.16 24.65 4.51
N LYS A 176 -5.65 23.41 4.39
CA LYS A 176 -6.88 22.95 5.03
C LYS A 176 -6.64 22.07 6.26
N TYR A 177 -5.55 21.31 6.26
CA TYR A 177 -5.25 20.33 7.32
C TYR A 177 -3.99 20.70 8.12
N ASP A 178 -3.42 21.88 7.86
CA ASP A 178 -2.24 22.41 8.56
C ASP A 178 -1.04 21.45 8.48
N VAL A 179 -0.90 20.73 7.35
CA VAL A 179 0.20 19.79 7.12
C VAL A 179 1.26 20.46 6.26
N ASP A 180 2.27 21.03 6.93
CA ASP A 180 3.43 21.62 6.27
C ASP A 180 4.47 20.59 5.83
N MET A 181 4.65 19.54 6.63
CA MET A 181 5.63 18.50 6.42
C MET A 181 5.05 17.12 6.76
N LEU A 182 5.46 16.11 6.01
CA LEU A 182 5.15 14.70 6.26
C LEU A 182 6.41 13.94 6.67
N ASP A 183 6.37 13.26 7.82
CA ASP A 183 7.48 12.40 8.28
C ASP A 183 7.44 11.02 7.63
N MET A 184 6.22 10.51 7.39
CA MET A 184 5.98 9.17 6.87
C MET A 184 4.71 9.14 6.01
N VAL A 185 4.77 8.40 4.90
CA VAL A 185 3.62 8.17 4.01
C VAL A 185 3.40 6.67 3.80
N PHE A 186 2.18 6.20 4.04
CA PHE A 186 1.71 4.84 3.77
C PHE A 186 0.77 4.84 2.55
N LEU A 187 1.16 4.10 1.50
CA LEU A 187 0.43 4.01 0.23
C LEU A 187 -0.20 2.62 0.08
N ASP A 188 -1.52 2.55 0.22
CA ASP A 188 -2.31 1.32 0.07
C ASP A 188 -3.66 1.59 -0.62
N HIS A 189 -3.61 2.33 -1.72
CA HIS A 189 -4.77 2.65 -2.55
C HIS A 189 -4.57 2.14 -4.00
N TRP A 190 -5.20 2.80 -4.97
CA TRP A 190 -5.12 2.42 -6.38
C TRP A 190 -3.71 2.57 -6.92
N LYS A 191 -3.11 1.47 -7.39
CA LYS A 191 -1.71 1.45 -7.85
C LYS A 191 -1.40 2.44 -8.96
N ASP A 192 -2.34 2.69 -9.86
CA ASP A 192 -2.18 3.65 -10.96
C ASP A 192 -2.02 5.10 -10.47
N ARG A 193 -2.42 5.36 -9.22
CA ARG A 193 -2.29 6.66 -8.55
C ARG A 193 -0.99 6.81 -7.75
N TYR A 194 -0.21 5.75 -7.53
CA TYR A 194 1.01 5.83 -6.71
C TYR A 194 2.00 6.86 -7.27
N LEU A 195 2.34 6.78 -8.56
CA LEU A 195 3.26 7.75 -9.16
C LEU A 195 2.69 9.19 -9.16
N PRO A 196 1.47 9.43 -9.67
CA PRO A 196 0.87 10.77 -9.59
C PRO A 196 0.79 11.35 -8.18
N ASP A 197 0.38 10.57 -7.18
CA ASP A 197 0.22 11.05 -5.80
C ASP A 197 1.57 11.31 -5.14
N THR A 198 2.56 10.47 -5.38
CA THR A 198 3.91 10.73 -4.86
C THR A 198 4.54 11.99 -5.44
N LEU A 199 4.29 12.30 -6.71
CA LEU A 199 4.70 13.58 -7.31
C LEU A 199 3.98 14.78 -6.69
N LEU A 200 2.70 14.63 -6.32
CA LEU A 200 1.96 15.68 -5.61
C LEU A 200 2.45 15.89 -4.17
N LEU A 201 2.97 14.85 -3.54
CA LEU A 201 3.51 14.89 -2.18
C LEU A 201 4.94 15.44 -2.11
N GLU A 202 5.69 15.40 -3.22
CA GLU A 202 7.09 15.84 -3.28
C GLU A 202 7.34 17.23 -2.62
N PRO A 203 6.52 18.28 -2.86
CA PRO A 203 6.72 19.58 -2.23
C PRO A 203 6.51 19.57 -0.70
N LEU A 204 5.61 18.74 -0.19
CA LEU A 204 5.30 18.61 1.25
C LEU A 204 6.37 17.78 1.98
N THR A 205 7.14 17.02 1.22
CA THR A 205 8.25 16.22 1.74
C THR A 205 9.61 16.90 1.65
N LEU A 206 9.78 17.90 0.77
CA LEU A 206 11.07 18.54 0.51
C LEU A 206 11.36 19.78 1.36
N LEU A 207 10.44 20.20 2.25
CA LEU A 207 10.61 21.43 3.00
C LEU A 207 11.37 21.23 4.32
N LEU A 208 12.69 21.06 4.23
CA LEU A 208 13.68 21.73 5.11
C LEU A 208 15.08 21.72 4.46
N GLY A 209 15.61 22.92 4.19
CA GLY A 209 17.02 23.11 3.81
C GLY A 209 17.37 24.35 2.98
N GLN A 210 16.97 25.57 3.38
CA GLN A 210 17.88 26.71 3.18
C GLN A 210 18.66 26.89 4.49
N PRO A 211 19.99 26.76 4.47
CA PRO A 211 20.80 26.77 5.69
C PRO A 211 20.72 28.14 6.37
N GLN A 212 20.35 28.17 7.66
CA GLN A 212 20.81 29.26 8.51
C GLN A 212 22.30 29.06 8.73
N SER A 213 23.06 30.11 8.45
CA SER A 213 24.51 30.17 8.50
C SER A 213 25.08 29.59 9.81
N GLY A 214 25.75 28.45 9.74
CA GLY A 214 26.59 27.96 10.84
C GLY A 214 26.69 26.45 10.98
N ASP A 215 25.66 25.68 10.62
CA ASP A 215 25.66 24.22 10.77
C ASP A 215 25.81 23.51 9.42
N GLN A 216 26.87 22.71 9.28
CA GLN A 216 27.12 21.93 8.08
C GLN A 216 26.14 20.75 8.01
N GLY A 217 25.14 20.86 7.14
CA GLY A 217 24.56 19.72 6.41
C GLY A 217 23.46 18.92 7.10
N GLY A 218 22.26 19.49 7.24
CA GLY A 218 21.04 18.74 7.55
C GLY A 218 19.89 19.14 6.63
N CYS A 219 19.66 18.37 5.56
CA CYS A 219 18.41 18.42 4.79
C CYS A 219 17.49 17.35 5.41
N LEU A 220 16.43 17.77 6.08
CA LEU A 220 15.48 16.86 6.70
C LEU A 220 14.38 16.54 5.69
N ILE A 221 14.38 15.27 5.29
CA ILE A 221 13.62 14.62 4.22
C ILE A 221 12.58 13.70 4.91
N PRO A 222 11.39 13.36 4.33
CA PRO A 222 10.53 12.31 4.88
C PRO A 222 11.37 11.07 5.11
N ARG A 223 11.33 10.58 6.35
CA ARG A 223 12.25 9.53 6.75
C ARG A 223 11.88 8.18 6.15
N SER A 224 10.62 7.99 5.70
CA SER A 224 10.16 6.73 5.11
C SER A 224 8.94 6.83 4.20
N VAL A 225 8.98 6.11 3.09
CA VAL A 225 7.81 5.81 2.23
C VAL A 225 7.54 4.31 2.26
N ALA A 226 6.28 3.95 2.45
CA ALA A 226 5.81 2.58 2.50
C ALA A 226 4.80 2.32 1.37
N CYS A 227 5.14 1.43 0.44
CA CYS A 227 4.22 1.01 -0.62
C CYS A 227 3.74 -0.42 -0.38
N TYR A 228 2.42 -0.65 -0.47
CA TYR A 228 1.83 -1.97 -0.40
C TYR A 228 1.32 -2.45 -1.76
N GLY A 229 1.55 -3.73 -2.11
CA GLY A 229 1.03 -4.36 -3.32
C GLY A 229 1.15 -5.89 -3.28
N ARG A 230 0.40 -6.61 -4.16
CA ARG A 230 0.39 -8.09 -4.28
C ARG A 230 1.76 -8.74 -4.02
N GLY A 231 1.99 -9.15 -2.77
CA GLY A 231 3.18 -9.89 -2.32
C GLY A 231 4.45 -9.08 -2.05
N GLN A 232 4.45 -7.75 -2.12
CA GLN A 232 5.65 -6.92 -1.89
C GLN A 232 5.33 -5.68 -1.06
N CYS A 233 6.09 -5.47 0.02
CA CYS A 233 6.19 -4.19 0.70
C CYS A 233 7.52 -3.54 0.29
N CYS A 234 7.46 -2.36 -0.30
CA CYS A 234 8.67 -1.60 -0.65
C CYS A 234 8.82 -0.45 0.36
N TRP A 235 9.99 -0.39 0.98
CA TRP A 235 10.35 0.62 1.95
C TRP A 235 11.53 1.41 1.42
N LEU A 236 11.48 2.72 1.55
CA LEU A 236 12.61 3.58 1.26
C LEU A 236 12.83 4.53 2.42
N THR A 237 13.99 4.38 3.05
CA THR A 237 14.57 5.32 3.99
C THR A 237 15.64 6.11 3.25
N THR A 238 15.48 7.43 3.12
CA THR A 238 16.47 8.25 2.41
C THR A 238 17.38 8.96 3.39
N SER A 239 18.69 8.71 3.30
CA SER A 239 19.71 9.40 4.09
C SER A 239 20.24 10.69 3.46
N SER A 240 19.92 10.97 2.18
CA SER A 240 20.42 12.14 1.47
C SER A 240 19.48 12.66 0.35
N ALA A 241 19.60 13.95 0.02
CA ALA A 241 18.72 14.65 -0.95
C ALA A 241 18.87 14.15 -2.39
N GLN A 242 20.03 13.60 -2.77
CA GLN A 242 20.30 13.10 -4.13
C GLN A 242 19.84 11.64 -4.32
N GLU A 243 19.76 10.88 -3.24
CA GLU A 243 19.08 9.58 -3.20
C GLU A 243 17.56 9.75 -3.26
N HIS A 244 17.02 10.84 -2.69
CA HIS A 244 15.58 11.13 -2.63
C HIS A 244 14.90 11.14 -4.01
N GLN A 245 15.34 11.98 -4.95
CA GLN A 245 14.70 12.11 -6.27
C GLN A 245 14.73 10.79 -7.07
N ASN A 246 15.81 10.02 -6.90
CA ASN A 246 15.96 8.69 -7.49
C ASN A 246 15.09 7.63 -6.77
N SER A 247 14.93 7.72 -5.45
CA SER A 247 14.19 6.76 -4.62
C SER A 247 12.68 6.82 -4.84
N TRP A 248 12.08 8.02 -4.92
CA TRP A 248 10.64 8.17 -5.20
C TRP A 248 10.27 7.68 -6.59
N HIS A 249 11.07 8.07 -7.59
CA HIS A 249 10.92 7.53 -8.94
C HIS A 249 11.11 6.02 -8.93
N MET A 250 12.04 5.47 -8.14
CA MET A 250 12.24 4.02 -8.03
C MET A 250 11.11 3.29 -7.31
N CYS A 251 10.49 3.82 -6.25
CA CYS A 251 9.36 3.18 -5.56
C CYS A 251 8.11 3.24 -6.40
N ALA A 252 7.76 4.43 -6.89
CA ALA A 252 6.60 4.63 -7.72
C ALA A 252 6.71 3.85 -9.03
N THR A 253 7.91 3.81 -9.63
CA THR A 253 8.18 2.98 -10.79
C THR A 253 8.18 1.50 -10.40
N ALA A 254 8.90 1.02 -9.37
CA ALA A 254 8.90 -0.40 -8.99
C ALA A 254 7.50 -0.93 -8.61
N ALA A 255 6.71 -0.14 -7.87
CA ALA A 255 5.33 -0.45 -7.54
C ALA A 255 4.44 -0.48 -8.80
N ALA A 256 4.58 0.48 -9.71
CA ALA A 256 3.86 0.49 -11.00
C ALA A 256 4.33 -0.65 -11.95
N LEU A 257 5.62 -0.97 -11.93
CA LEU A 257 6.24 -2.03 -12.73
C LEU A 257 5.82 -3.42 -12.26
N SER A 258 5.66 -3.63 -10.94
CA SER A 258 5.08 -4.86 -10.38
C SER A 258 3.63 -5.11 -10.81
N ALA A 259 2.95 -4.09 -11.35
CA ALA A 259 1.56 -4.14 -11.78
C ALA A 259 1.37 -4.37 -13.30
N HIS A 260 2.41 -4.21 -14.13
CA HIS A 260 2.32 -4.33 -15.60
C HIS A 260 3.00 -5.61 -16.13
N THR A 261 2.23 -6.49 -16.76
CA THR A 261 2.70 -7.78 -17.32
C THR A 261 3.25 -7.71 -18.77
N SER A 262 3.57 -6.54 -19.34
CA SER A 262 4.14 -6.51 -20.70
C SER A 262 5.14 -5.37 -20.93
N PRO A 263 6.41 -5.66 -21.30
CA PRO A 263 7.45 -4.67 -21.63
C PRO A 263 7.20 -3.82 -22.90
N ARG A 264 6.11 -4.05 -23.64
CA ARG A 264 5.98 -3.54 -25.04
C ARG A 264 5.63 -2.06 -25.16
N THR A 265 5.28 -1.37 -24.08
CA THR A 265 4.92 0.06 -24.09
C THR A 265 6.04 0.98 -23.56
N TRP A 266 7.23 0.43 -23.31
CA TRP A 266 8.29 1.15 -22.62
C TRP A 266 9.07 2.03 -23.58
N SER A 267 9.30 3.28 -23.20
CA SER A 267 10.23 4.17 -23.90
C SER A 267 11.67 3.64 -23.81
N THR A 268 12.51 4.00 -24.79
CA THR A 268 13.93 3.57 -24.86
C THR A 268 14.72 3.92 -23.58
N ARG A 269 14.32 4.99 -22.87
CA ARG A 269 14.92 5.39 -21.59
C ARG A 269 14.55 4.43 -20.44
N GLN A 270 13.32 3.91 -20.42
CA GLN A 270 12.86 2.94 -19.41
C GLN A 270 13.51 1.57 -19.62
N GLN A 271 13.70 1.14 -20.88
CA GLN A 271 14.39 -0.12 -21.20
C GLN A 271 15.89 -0.07 -20.86
N TRP A 272 16.53 1.09 -21.09
CA TRP A 272 17.94 1.31 -20.75
C TRP A 272 18.20 1.31 -19.23
N MET A 273 17.25 1.79 -18.41
CA MET A 273 17.36 1.76 -16.95
C MET A 273 17.14 0.37 -16.35
N ALA A 274 16.30 -0.47 -16.98
CA ALA A 274 16.05 -1.85 -16.54
C ALA A 274 17.26 -2.77 -16.78
N SER A 275 17.97 -2.62 -17.91
CA SER A 275 19.07 -3.51 -18.28
C SER A 275 20.32 -3.37 -17.40
N ARG A 276 20.50 -2.25 -16.69
CA ARG A 276 21.62 -2.04 -15.75
C ARG A 276 21.33 -2.42 -14.30
N ARG A 277 20.11 -2.87 -13.97
CA ARG A 277 19.64 -3.07 -12.58
C ARG A 277 19.16 -4.49 -12.25
N LEU A 278 19.51 -5.51 -13.05
CA LEU A 278 19.24 -6.91 -12.67
C LEU A 278 20.29 -7.48 -11.70
N SER A 279 21.49 -6.91 -11.63
CA SER A 279 22.58 -7.43 -10.78
C SER A 279 22.44 -7.05 -9.30
N THR A 280 21.83 -5.91 -8.96
CA THR A 280 21.71 -5.44 -7.57
C THR A 280 20.50 -5.99 -6.84
N TRP A 281 19.42 -6.32 -7.55
CA TRP A 281 18.20 -6.89 -6.95
C TRP A 281 18.34 -8.36 -6.52
N ALA A 282 19.17 -9.15 -7.23
CA ALA A 282 19.48 -10.52 -6.81
C ALA A 282 20.35 -10.57 -5.53
N TRP A 283 21.13 -9.51 -5.26
CA TRP A 283 22.03 -9.47 -4.10
C TRP A 283 21.31 -9.11 -2.79
N MET A 284 20.39 -8.13 -2.82
CA MET A 284 19.66 -7.68 -1.61
C MET A 284 18.58 -8.65 -1.17
N ALA A 285 17.89 -9.33 -2.09
CA ALA A 285 16.82 -10.28 -1.75
C ALA A 285 17.34 -11.58 -1.12
N GLN A 286 18.60 -11.95 -1.38
CA GLN A 286 19.19 -13.20 -0.87
C GLN A 286 19.76 -13.06 0.56
N HIS A 287 20.09 -11.86 1.02
CA HIS A 287 20.81 -11.64 2.30
C HIS A 287 19.94 -11.14 3.47
N SER A 288 18.63 -10.97 3.29
CA SER A 288 17.74 -10.47 4.35
C SER A 288 17.25 -11.54 5.33
N LEU A 289 17.57 -12.82 5.11
CA LEU A 289 17.05 -13.94 5.92
C LEU A 289 18.04 -14.50 6.94
N ASP A 290 19.33 -14.11 6.91
CA ASP A 290 20.35 -14.75 7.75
C ASP A 290 21.26 -13.74 8.47
N HIS A 291 20.76 -12.93 9.42
CA HIS A 291 21.62 -12.37 10.47
C HIS A 291 20.87 -12.10 11.80
N PRO A 292 21.44 -12.46 12.97
CA PRO A 292 20.89 -12.14 14.30
C PRO A 292 21.18 -10.68 14.68
N PRO A 293 20.53 -10.12 15.74
CA PRO A 293 20.55 -8.68 15.99
C PRO A 293 21.93 -8.24 16.48
N CYS A 294 22.57 -7.33 15.74
CA CYS A 294 23.88 -6.81 16.10
C CYS A 294 23.74 -5.69 17.16
N SER A 295 24.28 -5.96 18.34
CA SER A 295 24.37 -5.11 19.52
C SER A 295 25.41 -3.99 19.38
N ARG A 296 25.04 -2.77 19.79
CA ARG A 296 25.84 -1.72 20.48
C ARG A 296 27.28 -1.37 20.00
N LEU A 297 27.42 -0.07 19.64
CA LEU A 297 28.54 0.90 19.91
C LEU A 297 29.82 0.85 19.02
N PRO A 298 30.68 1.90 19.01
CA PRO A 298 30.48 3.37 19.00
C PRO A 298 31.41 4.13 17.99
N CYS A 299 31.38 5.48 18.05
CA CYS A 299 32.24 6.50 17.39
C CYS A 299 33.74 6.18 17.17
N GLN A 300 34.34 6.99 16.28
CA GLN A 300 35.78 7.20 15.93
C GLN A 300 36.16 6.56 14.57
N ALA A 301 36.91 7.19 13.65
CA ALA A 301 37.57 8.48 13.58
C ALA A 301 37.83 8.80 12.09
N TRP A 302 38.09 10.08 11.83
CA TRP A 302 38.57 10.67 10.58
C TRP A 302 39.82 9.98 10.00
N LEU A 303 39.85 9.78 8.68
CA LEU A 303 40.90 10.19 7.72
C LEU A 303 40.40 10.03 6.28
#